data_AF-A0A1B3LK21-F1
#
_entry.id   AF-A0A1B3LK21-F1
#
_cell.length_a   1.000
_cell.length_b   1.000
_cell.length_c   1.000
_cell.angle_alpha   90.00
_cell.angle_beta   90.00
_cell.angle_gamma   90.00
#
_symmetry.space_group_name_H-M   'P 1'
#
loop_
_entity.id
_entity.type
_entity.pdbx_description
1 polymer ?
#
loop_
_entity_poly.entity_id
_entity_poly.type
_entity_poly.pdbx_seq_one_letter_code
_entity_poly.pdbx_strand_id
1 'polypeptide(L)' 'MKALTDLLSTDYGLMSLLVIAFTLFMSFWFARFFKRHMDEDEARAKQADQSAKL' A
#
# COMPACT_ATOMS: atom_id res chain seq x y z
N MET A 1 -0.07 31.98 9.16
CA MET A 1 0.07 30.54 8.83
C MET A 1 0.08 30.40 7.31
N LYS A 2 1.24 30.60 6.67
CA LYS A 2 1.42 30.61 5.20
C LYS A 2 2.39 29.53 4.71
N ALA A 3 2.85 28.63 5.60
CA ALA A 3 3.80 27.57 5.26
C ALA A 3 3.16 26.45 4.42
N LEU A 4 1.92 26.07 4.71
CA LEU A 4 1.20 25.03 3.97
C LEU A 4 0.89 25.46 2.53
N THR A 5 0.62 26.76 2.32
CA THR A 5 0.34 27.32 0.99
C THR A 5 1.60 27.47 0.15
N ASP A 6 2.73 27.84 0.75
CA ASP A 6 4.01 27.91 0.02
C ASP A 6 4.53 26.50 -0.35
N LEU A 7 4.28 25.48 0.47
CA LEU A 7 4.56 24.07 0.13
C LEU A 7 3.64 23.51 -0.96
N LEU A 8 2.43 24.05 -1.12
CA LEU A 8 1.51 23.61 -2.18
C LEU A 8 1.63 24.44 -3.46
N SER A 9 2.12 25.68 -3.38
CA SER A 9 2.18 26.62 -4.50
C SER A 9 3.59 26.80 -5.09
N THR A 10 4.64 26.43 -4.37
CA THR A 10 6.04 26.47 -4.87
C THR A 10 6.37 25.15 -5.57
N ASP A 11 7.04 25.22 -6.72
CA ASP A 11 7.42 24.05 -7.55
C ASP A 11 8.11 22.92 -6.76
N TYR A 12 8.92 23.27 -5.76
CA TYR A 12 9.61 22.31 -4.87
C TYR A 12 8.65 21.51 -3.99
N GLY A 13 7.62 22.16 -3.47
CA GLY A 13 6.67 21.52 -2.58
C GLY A 13 5.67 20.65 -3.34
N LEU A 14 5.28 21.05 -4.55
CA LEU A 14 4.47 20.22 -5.44
C LEU A 14 5.23 18.94 -5.86
N MET A 15 6.51 19.05 -6.22
CA MET A 15 7.34 17.89 -6.54
C MET A 15 7.50 16.94 -5.34
N SER A 16 7.73 17.47 -4.14
CA SER A 16 7.80 16.66 -2.91
C SER A 16 6.45 15.99 -2.60
N LEU A 17 5.33 16.71 -2.76
CA LEU A 17 3.99 16.19 -2.56
C LEU A 17 3.67 15.04 -3.52
N LEU A 18 4.06 15.15 -4.79
CA LEU A 18 3.91 14.08 -5.78
C LEU A 18 4.66 12.82 -5.38
N VAL A 19 5.90 12.96 -4.90
CA VAL A 19 6.69 11.81 -4.43
C VAL A 19 6.02 11.17 -3.22
N ILE A 20 5.61 11.96 -2.22
CA ILE A 20 4.93 11.46 -1.02
C ILE A 20 3.64 10.73 -1.40
N ALA A 21 2.82 11.33 -2.26
CA ALA A 21 1.58 10.71 -2.74
C ALA A 21 1.86 9.41 -3.49
N PHE A 22 2.89 9.38 -4.34
CA PHE A 22 3.29 8.18 -5.08
C PHE A 22 3.80 7.07 -4.15
N THR A 23 4.62 7.40 -3.16
CA THR A 23 5.10 6.43 -2.16
C THR A 23 3.94 5.84 -1.37
N LEU A 24 3.01 6.65 -0.87
CA LEU A 24 1.83 6.18 -0.15
C LEU A 24 0.92 5.31 -1.02
N PHE A 25 0.70 5.74 -2.26
CA PHE A 25 -0.05 4.97 -3.26
C PHE A 25 0.59 3.60 -3.48
N MET A 26 1.90 3.55 -3.69
CA MET A 26 2.64 2.30 -3.85
C MET A 26 2.54 1.41 -2.62
N SER A 27 2.75 1.96 -1.41
CA SER A 27 2.63 1.18 -0.17
C SER A 27 1.24 0.55 -0.03
N PHE A 28 0.17 1.29 -0.30
CA PHE A 28 -1.19 0.75 -0.25
C PHE A 28 -1.46 -0.27 -1.36
N TRP A 29 -0.99 0.00 -2.58
CA TRP A 29 -1.17 -0.90 -3.72
C TRP A 29 -0.46 -2.23 -3.51
N PHE A 30 0.78 -2.22 -3.00
CA PHE A 30 1.49 -3.44 -2.63
C PHE A 30 0.77 -4.19 -1.51
N ALA A 31 0.34 -3.52 -0.43
CA ALA A 31 -0.43 -4.17 0.63
C ALA A 31 -1.71 -4.84 0.10
N ARG A 32 -2.42 -4.18 -0.82
CA ARG A 32 -3.60 -4.71 -1.52
C ARG A 32 -3.26 -5.92 -2.40
N PHE A 33 -2.13 -5.86 -3.12
CA PHE A 33 -1.65 -6.92 -4.00
C PHE A 33 -1.25 -8.16 -3.21
N PHE A 34 -0.44 -7.99 -2.16
CA PHE A 34 -0.04 -9.05 -1.26
C PHE A 34 -1.24 -9.64 -0.53
N LYS A 35 -2.19 -8.82 -0.06
CA LYS A 35 -3.41 -9.33 0.57
C LYS A 35 -4.21 -10.25 -0.36
N ARG A 36 -4.29 -9.94 -1.66
CA ARG A 36 -4.96 -10.82 -2.62
C ARG A 36 -4.22 -12.15 -2.84
N HIS A 37 -2.90 -12.12 -2.91
CA HIS A 37 -2.11 -13.35 -3.07
C HIS A 37 -2.10 -14.19 -1.79
N MET A 38 -1.98 -13.54 -0.63
CA MET A 38 -2.06 -14.19 0.67
C MET A 38 -3.42 -14.83 0.92
N ASP A 39 -4.53 -14.26 0.44
CA ASP A 39 -5.86 -14.90 0.59
C ASP A 39 -5.92 -16.24 -0.18
N GLU A 40 -5.29 -16.31 -1.36
CA GLU A 40 -5.19 -17.55 -2.14
C GLU A 40 -4.23 -18.56 -1.49
N ASP A 41 -3.11 -18.10 -0.94
CA ASP A 41 -2.16 -18.94 -0.20
C ASP A 41 -2.74 -19.42 1.15
N GLU A 42 -3.48 -18.58 1.86
CA GLU A 42 -4.20 -18.93 3.08
C GLU A 42 -5.31 -19.95 2.78
N ALA A 43 -6.02 -19.81 1.66
CA ALA A 43 -7.01 -20.80 1.24
C ALA A 43 -6.37 -22.18 0.96
N ARG A 44 -5.20 -22.21 0.32
CA ARG A 44 -4.44 -23.46 0.10
C ARG A 44 -3.84 -24.01 1.40
N ALA A 45 -3.32 -23.14 2.26
CA ALA A 45 -2.77 -23.51 3.56
C ALA A 45 -3.86 -24.07 4.50
N LYS A 46 -5.06 -23.46 4.50
CA LYS A 46 -6.23 -23.97 5.25
C LYS A 46 -6.71 -25.32 4.72
N GLN A 47 -6.68 -25.55 3.41
CA GLN A 47 -7.00 -26.87 2.83
C GLN A 47 -5.96 -27.93 3.20
N ALA A 48 -4.67 -27.57 3.24
CA ALA A 48 -3.59 -28.47 3.68
C ALA A 48 -3.67 -28.78 5.18
N ASP A 49 -3.98 -27.80 6.03
CA ASP A 49 -4.15 -28.00 7.49
C ASP A 49 -5.43 -28.81 7.81
N GLN A 50 -6.49 -28.64 7.02
CA GLN A 50 -7.73 -29.40 7.18
C GLN A 50 -7.61 -30.86 6.74
N SER A 51 -6.78 -31.16 5.74
CA SER A 51 -6.50 -32.54 5.30
C SER A 51 -5.48 -33.26 6.18
N ALA A 52 -4.66 -32.54 6.96
CA ALA A 52 -3.78 -33.12 7.98
C ALA A 52 -4.51 -33.46 9.29
N LYS A 53 -5.76 -33.00 9.47
CA LYS A 53 -6.61 -33.25 10.64
C LYS A 53 -7.68 -34.33 10.41
N LEU A 54 -7.75 -34.93 9.22
CA LEU A 54 -8.63 -36.05 8.86
C LEU A 54 -7.81 -37.35 8.80
#